data_AF-A0A9E4A3Q5-F1
#
_entry.id   AF-A0A9E4A3Q5-F1
#
_cell.length_a   1.000
_cell.length_b   1.000
_cell.length_c   1.000
_cell.angle_alpha   90.00
_cell.angle_beta   90.00
_cell.angle_gamma   90.00
#
_symmetry.space_group_name_H-M   'P 1'
#
loop_
_entity.id
_entity.type
_entity.pdbx_description
1 polymer ?
#
loop_
_entity_poly.entity_id
_entity_poly.type
_entity_poly.pdbx_seq_one_letter_code
_entity_poly.pdbx_strand_id
1 'polypeptide(L)'
;MSVSFNNAPVLLTDEQMRQYIVDGYVMLEPSVPDDLHETIRGKLADVLEAGINPGNNVLPRVPEMRHILNSPEVRGALISALGEGYIEHPHRYCHHLGPVTDPDPEPEIKLAANCHQDSYTPLGRPRQHYSRFARIMYYPQDTPIELGPTHAIPGTQFHKRLTDEDRAQAIPMEGKAGTVSLTHFDVGHAAGVNLLNQPRDMIKFIYVRASEPTAPSWDCQNLQWQNPAAIETPHNLELVWSHMWDWLCGKRDRYESFRSNGVQSTKNRVSQYIAALGEDRDLADRLRAIYDLAGLGSDAAEAIPALIAMLDNDHQAARVAAIYTLGAIGDPAVPPLMERLKAAGQRENAHPVPEPWNEGAISMEDAAHALTAIGRSAVPALTEALESSSEWVRINASFALGELDSHAASSVSKLTACLKDDSHRVVRTATDSLGSIHQGAATFIPHLSRLLTENRVDWHEEERRGWTTQDQVRTNAAMAFTRLGKDAAGAEDVLFHALDDSCGHVGAFAMDALRRIDSPAARQAVMAYLEAQRWDESITKDRQF
;
A
#
# COMPACT_ATOMS: atom_id res chain seq x y z
N MET A 1 29.92 -7.56 -16.53
CA MET A 1 29.47 -7.58 -17.94
C MET A 1 28.57 -6.38 -18.16
N SER A 2 28.88 -5.49 -19.12
CA SER A 2 28.03 -4.35 -19.44
C SER A 2 26.89 -4.80 -20.36
N VAL A 3 25.74 -5.10 -19.78
CA VAL A 3 24.53 -5.38 -20.57
C VAL A 3 23.91 -4.04 -20.96
N SER A 4 23.85 -3.79 -22.27
CA SER A 4 23.09 -2.70 -22.88
C SER A 4 21.59 -2.97 -22.67
N PHE A 5 20.95 -2.27 -21.73
CA PHE A 5 19.50 -2.36 -21.53
C PHE A 5 18.77 -1.50 -22.56
N ASN A 6 18.56 -2.06 -23.76
CA ASN A 6 17.45 -1.63 -24.61
C ASN A 6 16.26 -2.54 -24.31
N ASN A 7 15.80 -2.54 -23.05
CA ASN A 7 14.78 -3.47 -22.55
C ASN A 7 13.52 -2.69 -22.21
N ALA A 8 12.65 -2.55 -23.21
CA ALA A 8 11.31 -2.03 -23.00
C ALA A 8 10.59 -2.88 -21.93
N PRO A 9 9.80 -2.27 -21.02
CA PRO A 9 9.09 -3.02 -20.00
C PRO A 9 8.03 -3.93 -20.63
N VAL A 10 7.84 -5.12 -20.08
CA VAL A 10 6.74 -6.04 -20.43
C VAL A 10 5.60 -5.78 -19.46
N LEU A 11 4.64 -4.95 -19.90
CA LEU A 11 3.49 -4.56 -19.08
C LEU A 11 2.55 -5.74 -18.85
N LEU A 12 1.82 -5.70 -17.72
CA LEU A 12 0.75 -6.66 -17.47
C LEU A 12 -0.36 -6.49 -18.49
N THR A 13 -0.98 -7.61 -18.86
CA THR A 13 -2.21 -7.60 -19.66
C THR A 13 -3.42 -7.20 -18.82
N ASP A 14 -4.56 -6.92 -19.46
CA ASP A 14 -5.84 -6.73 -18.76
C ASP A 14 -6.15 -7.88 -17.79
N GLU A 15 -5.90 -9.13 -18.20
CA GLU A 15 -6.18 -10.30 -17.38
C GLU A 15 -5.32 -10.34 -16.12
N GLN A 16 -4.01 -10.09 -16.26
CA GLN A 16 -3.10 -10.04 -15.12
C GLN A 16 -3.42 -8.88 -14.18
N MET A 17 -3.82 -7.72 -14.71
CA MET A 17 -4.27 -6.61 -13.86
C MET A 17 -5.57 -6.92 -13.12
N ARG A 18 -6.51 -7.62 -13.75
CA ARG A 18 -7.75 -8.09 -13.08
C ARG A 18 -7.41 -9.07 -11.97
N GLN A 19 -6.51 -10.02 -12.23
CA GLN A 19 -6.01 -10.96 -11.22
C GLN A 19 -5.39 -10.22 -10.03
N TYR A 20 -4.52 -9.24 -10.30
CA TYR A 20 -3.89 -8.42 -9.26
C TYR A 20 -4.92 -7.68 -8.39
N ILE A 21 -5.99 -7.14 -8.99
CA ILE A 21 -7.05 -6.43 -8.26
C ILE A 21 -7.90 -7.38 -7.41
N VAL A 22 -8.22 -8.55 -7.95
CA VAL A 22 -9.12 -9.54 -7.34
C VAL A 22 -8.41 -10.28 -6.22
N ASP A 23 -7.27 -10.90 -6.53
CA ASP A 23 -6.55 -11.78 -5.62
C ASP A 23 -5.42 -11.07 -4.88
N GLY A 24 -5.04 -9.87 -5.29
CA GLY A 24 -4.03 -9.08 -4.59
C GLY A 24 -2.60 -9.47 -4.94
N TYR A 25 -2.37 -10.36 -5.92
CA TYR A 25 -1.03 -10.69 -6.38
C TYR A 25 -1.01 -11.24 -7.82
N VAL A 26 0.19 -11.23 -8.43
CA VAL A 26 0.52 -11.95 -9.66
C VAL A 26 1.93 -12.54 -9.56
N MET A 27 2.13 -13.71 -10.19
CA MET A 27 3.43 -14.37 -10.29
C MET A 27 4.11 -13.98 -11.61
N LEU A 28 5.41 -13.76 -11.55
CA LEU A 28 6.26 -13.34 -12.66
C LEU A 28 7.45 -14.29 -12.79
N GLU A 29 7.84 -14.55 -14.03
CA GLU A 29 9.05 -15.29 -14.39
C GLU A 29 9.98 -14.33 -15.17
N PRO A 30 10.91 -13.64 -14.48
CA PRO A 30 11.84 -12.72 -15.13
C PRO A 30 12.72 -13.43 -16.16
N SER A 31 12.84 -12.88 -17.37
CA SER A 31 13.67 -13.44 -18.43
C SER A 31 15.15 -13.08 -18.23
N VAL A 32 15.78 -13.69 -17.23
CA VAL A 32 17.22 -13.52 -16.93
C VAL A 32 17.96 -14.86 -17.01
N PRO A 33 19.30 -14.87 -17.20
CA PRO A 33 20.07 -16.11 -17.22
C PRO A 33 20.03 -16.89 -15.89
N ASP A 34 19.90 -18.21 -15.95
CA ASP A 34 19.78 -19.07 -14.76
C ASP A 34 20.98 -18.97 -13.80
N ASP A 35 22.20 -18.79 -14.33
CA ASP A 35 23.44 -18.67 -13.55
C ASP A 35 23.50 -17.39 -12.68
N LEU A 36 22.67 -16.39 -13.01
CA LEU A 36 22.50 -15.20 -12.19
C LEU A 36 21.85 -15.53 -10.83
N HIS A 37 20.86 -16.42 -10.80
CA HIS A 37 20.17 -16.79 -9.56
C HIS A 37 21.12 -17.54 -8.62
N GLU A 38 21.94 -18.44 -9.15
CA GLU A 38 22.99 -19.13 -8.40
C GLU A 38 24.02 -18.15 -7.82
N THR A 39 24.44 -17.17 -8.62
CA THR A 39 25.35 -16.10 -8.17
C THR A 39 24.77 -15.29 -7.02
N ILE A 40 23.50 -14.87 -7.15
CA ILE A 40 22.79 -14.14 -6.10
C ILE A 40 22.67 -14.99 -4.83
N ARG A 41 22.29 -16.26 -4.96
CA ARG A 41 22.14 -17.19 -3.84
C ARG A 41 23.47 -17.39 -3.10
N GLY A 42 24.56 -17.62 -3.81
CA GLY A 42 25.89 -17.79 -3.21
C GLY A 42 26.31 -16.57 -2.40
N LYS A 43 26.21 -15.37 -2.99
CA LYS A 43 26.53 -14.13 -2.27
C LYS A 43 25.61 -13.87 -1.08
N LEU A 44 24.32 -14.17 -1.21
CA LEU A 44 23.37 -14.00 -0.13
C LEU A 44 23.65 -14.94 1.04
N ALA A 45 24.03 -16.20 0.76
CA ALA A 45 24.44 -17.15 1.78
C ALA A 45 25.63 -16.64 2.59
N ASP A 46 26.68 -16.12 1.92
CA ASP A 46 27.83 -15.51 2.60
C ASP A 46 27.43 -14.33 3.50
N VAL A 47 26.46 -13.52 3.06
CA VAL A 47 25.99 -12.35 3.82
C VAL A 47 25.17 -12.77 5.04
N LEU A 48 24.35 -13.82 4.90
CA LEU A 48 23.49 -14.31 5.97
C LEU A 48 24.23 -15.21 6.99
N GLU A 49 25.32 -15.87 6.60
CA GLU A 49 26.16 -16.68 7.49
C GLU A 49 26.72 -15.86 8.67
N ALA A 50 26.91 -14.55 8.49
CA ALA A 50 27.30 -13.62 9.55
C ALA A 50 26.24 -13.45 10.67
N GLY A 51 25.05 -14.03 10.52
CA GLY A 51 24.00 -14.10 11.55
C GLY A 51 23.17 -12.81 11.73
N ILE A 52 23.42 -11.77 10.95
CA ILE A 52 22.68 -10.50 10.99
C ILE A 52 21.99 -10.28 9.64
N ASN A 53 20.69 -9.97 9.68
CA ASN A 53 19.95 -9.61 8.47
C ASN A 53 20.51 -8.30 7.90
N PRO A 54 20.99 -8.25 6.64
CA PRO A 54 21.56 -7.04 6.07
C PRO A 54 20.51 -5.94 5.85
N GLY A 55 19.21 -6.29 5.84
CA GLY A 55 18.11 -5.36 5.62
C GLY A 55 18.35 -4.47 4.41
N ASN A 56 18.35 -3.16 4.63
CA ASN A 56 18.53 -2.15 3.59
C ASN A 56 19.89 -2.22 2.86
N ASN A 57 20.89 -2.87 3.46
CA ASN A 57 22.23 -3.01 2.91
C ASN A 57 22.40 -4.23 1.99
N VAL A 58 21.34 -5.01 1.73
CA VAL A 58 21.46 -6.19 0.86
C VAL A 58 21.81 -5.82 -0.59
N LEU A 59 21.26 -4.72 -1.14
CA LEU A 59 21.52 -4.38 -2.55
C LEU A 59 22.97 -3.94 -2.80
N PRO A 60 23.62 -3.11 -1.95
CA PRO A 60 25.06 -2.88 -2.07
C PRO A 60 25.90 -4.14 -1.95
N ARG A 61 25.48 -5.14 -1.15
CA ARG A 61 26.23 -6.39 -0.93
C ARG A 61 25.98 -7.45 -2.00
N VAL A 62 24.82 -7.41 -2.66
CA VAL A 62 24.43 -8.34 -3.73
C VAL A 62 23.83 -7.53 -4.90
N PRO A 63 24.65 -6.71 -5.59
CA PRO A 63 24.18 -5.80 -6.63
C PRO A 63 23.56 -6.51 -7.83
N GLU A 64 23.87 -7.80 -8.04
CA GLU A 64 23.29 -8.64 -9.08
C GLU A 64 21.76 -8.69 -9.03
N MET A 65 21.15 -8.51 -7.85
CA MET A 65 19.69 -8.41 -7.72
C MET A 65 19.09 -7.28 -8.58
N ARG A 66 19.86 -6.25 -8.93
CA ARG A 66 19.41 -5.18 -9.85
C ARG A 66 19.06 -5.71 -11.24
N HIS A 67 19.65 -6.82 -11.70
CA HIS A 67 19.26 -7.45 -12.96
C HIS A 67 17.86 -8.06 -12.88
N ILE A 68 17.45 -8.56 -11.71
CA ILE A 68 16.09 -9.07 -11.46
C ILE A 68 15.11 -7.91 -11.36
N LEU A 69 15.39 -6.95 -10.47
CA LEU A 69 14.48 -5.84 -10.19
C LEU A 69 14.25 -4.92 -11.40
N ASN A 70 15.22 -4.85 -12.32
CA ASN A 70 15.13 -4.08 -13.57
C ASN A 70 14.84 -4.96 -14.79
N SER A 71 14.46 -6.24 -14.61
CA SER A 71 14.04 -7.08 -15.74
C SER A 71 12.80 -6.46 -16.41
N PRO A 72 12.59 -6.70 -17.72
CA PRO A 72 11.41 -6.20 -18.43
C PRO A 72 10.09 -6.51 -17.72
N GLU A 73 9.94 -7.74 -17.22
CA GLU A 73 8.72 -8.26 -16.60
C GLU A 73 8.48 -7.65 -15.22
N VAL A 74 9.53 -7.58 -14.38
CA VAL A 74 9.42 -6.99 -13.03
C VAL A 74 9.14 -5.50 -13.13
N ARG A 75 9.91 -4.79 -13.96
CA ARG A 75 9.71 -3.36 -14.19
C ARG A 75 8.34 -3.10 -14.80
N GLY A 76 7.91 -3.87 -15.79
CA GLY A 76 6.61 -3.70 -16.42
C GLY A 76 5.45 -3.97 -15.48
N ALA A 77 5.55 -4.97 -14.61
CA ALA A 77 4.55 -5.24 -13.58
C ALA A 77 4.43 -4.12 -12.54
N LEU A 78 5.56 -3.56 -12.07
CA LEU A 78 5.56 -2.39 -11.19
C LEU A 78 4.95 -1.16 -11.88
N ILE A 79 5.26 -0.92 -13.15
CA ILE A 79 4.65 0.17 -13.93
C ILE A 79 3.13 -0.04 -14.03
N SER A 80 2.68 -1.25 -14.35
CA SER A 80 1.25 -1.58 -14.46
C SER A 80 0.48 -1.36 -13.15
N ALA A 81 1.06 -1.77 -12.00
CA ALA A 81 0.39 -1.69 -10.70
C ALA A 81 0.53 -0.32 -10.00
N LEU A 82 1.62 0.43 -10.24
CA LEU A 82 1.96 1.66 -9.49
C LEU A 82 2.19 2.91 -10.37
N GLY A 83 2.27 2.75 -11.70
CA GLY A 83 2.56 3.81 -12.67
C GLY A 83 4.06 3.98 -12.98
N GLU A 84 4.38 4.60 -14.12
CA GLU A 84 5.75 4.73 -14.66
C GLU A 84 6.75 5.41 -13.71
N GLY A 85 6.25 6.28 -12.84
CA GLY A 85 7.04 7.02 -11.87
C GLY A 85 7.08 6.38 -10.47
N TYR A 86 6.86 5.07 -10.30
CA TYR A 86 6.91 4.44 -8.97
C TYR A 86 8.23 4.73 -8.23
N ILE A 87 8.19 4.66 -6.90
CA ILE A 87 9.32 4.89 -6.00
C ILE A 87 9.73 3.54 -5.40
N GLU A 88 11.01 3.21 -5.42
CA GLU A 88 11.56 2.08 -4.66
C GLU A 88 11.70 2.50 -3.20
N HIS A 89 10.90 1.90 -2.32
CA HIS A 89 10.97 2.22 -0.91
C HIS A 89 12.29 1.68 -0.31
N PRO A 90 13.02 2.44 0.54
CA PRO A 90 14.34 2.02 1.02
C PRO A 90 14.32 0.72 1.84
N HIS A 91 13.18 0.42 2.46
CA HIS A 91 12.98 -0.80 3.25
C HIS A 91 12.98 -2.07 2.39
N ARG A 92 13.86 -3.00 2.75
CA ARG A 92 13.93 -4.36 2.20
C ARG A 92 14.33 -5.34 3.32
N TYR A 93 14.00 -6.62 3.15
CA TYR A 93 14.24 -7.62 4.19
C TYR A 93 14.57 -8.99 3.58
N CYS A 94 15.63 -9.63 4.08
CA CYS A 94 15.99 -10.99 3.69
C CYS A 94 15.31 -12.00 4.59
N HIS A 95 14.41 -12.82 4.06
CA HIS A 95 13.76 -13.89 4.78
C HIS A 95 14.55 -15.19 4.62
N HIS A 96 15.29 -15.55 5.68
CA HIS A 96 15.98 -16.84 5.78
C HIS A 96 15.15 -17.79 6.64
N LEU A 97 14.64 -18.88 6.05
CA LEU A 97 13.88 -19.91 6.77
C LEU A 97 14.68 -21.22 6.78
N GLY A 98 15.16 -21.59 7.95
CA GLY A 98 15.83 -22.87 8.16
C GLY A 98 14.85 -24.05 8.19
N PRO A 99 15.35 -25.29 8.11
CA PRO A 99 14.56 -26.49 8.31
C PRO A 99 13.85 -26.47 9.66
N VAL A 100 12.63 -27.00 9.70
CA VAL A 100 11.93 -27.22 10.96
C VAL A 100 12.74 -28.12 11.89
N THR A 101 12.98 -27.68 13.13
CA THR A 101 13.73 -28.44 14.15
C THR A 101 12.88 -29.47 14.89
N ASP A 102 11.56 -29.27 14.91
CA ASP A 102 10.57 -30.18 15.52
C ASP A 102 9.44 -30.45 14.50
N PRO A 103 9.43 -31.63 13.86
CA PRO A 103 8.45 -31.98 12.83
C PRO A 103 7.04 -32.26 13.38
N ASP A 104 6.86 -32.33 14.71
CA ASP A 104 5.59 -32.73 15.34
C ASP A 104 4.46 -31.68 15.46
N PRO A 105 4.54 -30.43 14.93
CA PRO A 105 3.34 -29.61 14.73
C PRO A 105 2.83 -29.71 13.30
N GLU A 106 1.52 -29.92 13.14
CA GLU A 106 0.81 -29.89 11.86
C GLU A 106 1.21 -28.62 11.07
N PRO A 107 1.72 -28.75 9.82
CA PRO A 107 2.19 -27.63 9.01
C PRO A 107 1.16 -26.49 8.90
N GLU A 108 -0.12 -26.83 8.90
CA GLU A 108 -1.25 -25.90 8.86
C GLU A 108 -1.27 -24.97 10.09
N ILE A 109 -0.99 -25.49 11.29
CA ILE A 109 -0.95 -24.71 12.53
C ILE A 109 0.22 -23.72 12.49
N LYS A 110 1.40 -24.15 12.02
CA LYS A 110 2.56 -23.26 11.87
C LYS A 110 2.31 -22.18 10.83
N LEU A 111 1.72 -22.55 9.70
CA LEU A 111 1.37 -21.60 8.64
C LEU A 111 0.41 -20.52 9.16
N ALA A 112 -0.64 -20.93 9.87
CA ALA A 112 -1.60 -20.01 10.48
C ALA A 112 -0.93 -19.06 11.49
N ALA A 113 0.00 -19.58 12.31
CA ALA A 113 0.76 -18.79 13.29
C ALA A 113 1.73 -17.79 12.63
N ASN A 114 2.27 -18.10 11.45
CA ASN A 114 3.16 -17.23 10.68
C ASN A 114 2.40 -16.13 9.91
N CYS A 115 1.08 -16.20 9.86
CA CYS A 115 0.30 -15.38 8.96
C CYS A 115 0.07 -13.95 9.49
N HIS A 116 0.33 -12.96 8.64
CA HIS A 116 0.26 -11.55 8.99
C HIS A 116 0.01 -10.66 7.76
N GLN A 117 -0.34 -9.40 8.03
CA GLN A 117 -0.23 -8.30 7.07
C GLN A 117 0.95 -7.42 7.52
N ASP A 118 1.76 -6.94 6.58
CA ASP A 118 2.91 -6.11 6.91
C ASP A 118 2.51 -4.76 7.54
N SER A 119 3.48 -4.16 8.23
CA SER A 119 3.47 -2.76 8.64
C SER A 119 4.40 -1.92 7.76
N TYR A 120 4.17 -0.62 7.79
CA TYR A 120 5.00 0.36 7.10
C TYR A 120 6.20 0.72 8.01
N THR A 121 7.42 0.47 7.55
CA THR A 121 8.67 0.77 8.27
C THR A 121 9.38 1.92 7.55
N PRO A 122 9.95 2.94 8.24
CA PRO A 122 10.08 3.10 9.69
C PRO A 122 8.89 3.83 10.35
N LEU A 123 7.79 4.02 9.63
CA LEU A 123 6.67 4.86 10.07
C LEU A 123 5.34 4.14 9.83
N GLY A 124 4.48 4.09 10.84
CA GLY A 124 3.13 3.55 10.67
C GLY A 124 2.28 4.34 9.67
N ARG A 125 1.49 3.63 8.86
CA ARG A 125 0.58 4.22 7.85
C ARG A 125 -0.78 3.56 7.86
N PRO A 126 -1.82 4.26 7.35
CA PRO A 126 -3.09 3.65 7.05
C PRO A 126 -2.93 2.43 6.13
N ARG A 127 -3.72 1.38 6.35
CA ARG A 127 -4.03 0.41 5.30
C ARG A 127 -4.79 1.11 4.18
N GLN A 128 -4.51 0.76 2.92
CA GLN A 128 -5.09 1.46 1.77
C GLN A 128 -5.72 0.45 0.81
N HIS A 129 -6.98 0.66 0.45
CA HIS A 129 -7.64 -0.19 -0.55
C HIS A 129 -7.10 0.06 -1.97
N TYR A 130 -6.70 1.30 -2.26
CA TYR A 130 -6.05 1.63 -3.53
C TYR A 130 -4.59 1.17 -3.51
N SER A 131 -4.09 0.70 -4.66
CA SER A 131 -2.70 0.23 -4.84
C SER A 131 -1.69 1.39 -4.75
N ARG A 132 -1.42 1.78 -3.51
CA ARG A 132 -0.51 2.85 -3.09
C ARG A 132 0.88 2.30 -2.82
N PHE A 133 0.93 1.07 -2.31
CA PHE A 133 2.13 0.30 -2.08
C PHE A 133 1.99 -1.08 -2.69
N ALA A 134 3.08 -1.60 -3.22
CA ALA A 134 3.20 -2.99 -3.65
C ALA A 134 4.48 -3.59 -3.10
N ARG A 135 4.56 -4.92 -3.10
CA ARG A 135 5.76 -5.65 -2.69
C ARG A 135 6.17 -6.65 -3.74
N ILE A 136 7.48 -6.78 -3.88
CA ILE A 136 8.12 -7.88 -4.60
C ILE A 136 8.66 -8.87 -3.59
N MET A 137 8.41 -10.15 -3.82
CA MET A 137 9.09 -11.26 -3.15
C MET A 137 9.83 -12.06 -4.21
N TYR A 138 11.15 -12.17 -4.06
CA TYR A 138 12.03 -12.83 -5.03
C TYR A 138 12.71 -14.05 -4.41
N TYR A 139 12.65 -15.19 -5.11
CA TYR A 139 13.34 -16.43 -4.72
C TYR A 139 14.56 -16.68 -5.62
N PRO A 140 15.79 -16.72 -5.08
CA PRO A 140 16.99 -17.04 -5.86
C PRO A 140 17.21 -18.56 -6.03
N GLN A 141 16.26 -19.40 -5.60
CA GLN A 141 16.31 -20.86 -5.70
C GLN A 141 14.95 -21.45 -6.03
N ASP A 142 14.95 -22.67 -6.58
CA ASP A 142 13.75 -23.50 -6.68
C ASP A 142 13.11 -23.61 -5.30
N THR A 143 11.82 -23.26 -5.23
CA THR A 143 11.06 -23.19 -4.00
C THR A 143 9.76 -23.97 -4.16
N PRO A 144 9.83 -25.32 -4.14
CA PRO A 144 8.64 -26.16 -4.09
C PRO A 144 7.95 -26.00 -2.72
N ILE A 145 6.69 -26.44 -2.60
CA ILE A 145 5.91 -26.35 -1.35
C ILE A 145 6.68 -26.86 -0.12
N GLU A 146 7.42 -27.97 -0.25
CA GLU A 146 8.17 -28.57 0.86
C GLU A 146 9.33 -27.69 1.36
N LEU A 147 9.82 -26.74 0.55
CA LEU A 147 10.84 -25.77 0.97
C LEU A 147 10.22 -24.58 1.74
N GLY A 148 8.90 -24.50 1.84
CA GLY A 148 8.19 -23.45 2.57
C GLY A 148 8.18 -22.09 1.86
N PRO A 149 7.60 -21.99 0.65
CA PRO A 149 7.38 -20.70 -0.01
C PRO A 149 6.46 -19.82 0.86
N THR A 150 6.52 -18.51 0.64
CA THR A 150 5.48 -17.62 1.16
C THR A 150 4.14 -18.02 0.56
N HIS A 151 3.12 -18.08 1.39
CA HIS A 151 1.73 -18.24 0.96
C HIS A 151 1.06 -16.88 0.93
N ALA A 152 0.26 -16.59 -0.09
CA ALA A 152 -0.62 -15.42 -0.16
C ALA A 152 -2.03 -15.80 0.28
N ILE A 153 -2.80 -14.85 0.82
CA ILE A 153 -4.23 -15.03 1.09
C ILE A 153 -5.03 -14.12 0.15
N PRO A 154 -5.56 -14.67 -0.96
CA PRO A 154 -6.25 -13.89 -1.97
C PRO A 154 -7.40 -13.03 -1.42
N GLY A 155 -7.53 -11.80 -1.93
CA GLY A 155 -8.66 -10.90 -1.61
C GLY A 155 -8.56 -10.13 -0.28
N THR A 156 -7.60 -10.48 0.58
CA THR A 156 -7.46 -9.86 1.93
C THR A 156 -6.87 -8.45 1.92
N GLN A 157 -6.47 -7.91 0.77
CA GLN A 157 -5.99 -6.51 0.65
C GLN A 157 -7.01 -5.45 1.08
N PHE A 158 -8.30 -5.81 1.16
CA PHE A 158 -9.37 -4.94 1.64
C PHE A 158 -9.76 -5.22 3.11
N HIS A 159 -9.14 -6.20 3.77
CA HIS A 159 -9.47 -6.60 5.14
C HIS A 159 -8.69 -5.73 6.14
N LYS A 160 -9.35 -5.35 7.23
CA LYS A 160 -8.71 -4.61 8.34
C LYS A 160 -7.71 -5.48 9.10
N ARG A 161 -8.06 -6.75 9.24
CA ARG A 161 -7.33 -7.78 9.98
C ARG A 161 -7.63 -9.14 9.37
N LEU A 162 -6.70 -10.07 9.52
CA LEU A 162 -6.86 -11.46 9.11
C LEU A 162 -7.62 -12.25 10.17
N THR A 163 -8.69 -12.94 9.75
CA THR A 163 -9.44 -13.90 10.57
C THR A 163 -8.84 -15.31 10.45
N ASP A 164 -9.35 -16.27 11.23
CA ASP A 164 -8.96 -17.67 11.07
C ASP A 164 -9.48 -18.26 9.75
N GLU A 165 -10.63 -17.78 9.26
CA GLU A 165 -11.17 -18.11 7.94
C GLU A 165 -10.24 -17.65 6.82
N ASP A 166 -9.72 -16.42 6.92
CA ASP A 166 -8.73 -15.90 5.97
C ASP A 166 -7.46 -16.79 5.97
N ARG A 167 -6.95 -17.13 7.17
CA ARG A 167 -5.73 -17.95 7.31
C ARG A 167 -5.87 -19.33 6.68
N ALA A 168 -7.07 -19.90 6.67
CA ALA A 168 -7.35 -21.21 6.08
C ALA A 168 -7.30 -21.21 4.54
N GLN A 169 -7.28 -20.04 3.90
CA GLN A 169 -7.30 -19.89 2.44
C GLN A 169 -5.93 -19.52 1.85
N ALA A 170 -4.86 -19.69 2.62
CA ALA A 170 -3.51 -19.38 2.17
C ALA A 170 -3.05 -20.32 1.04
N ILE A 171 -2.59 -19.75 -0.08
CA ILE A 171 -2.12 -20.48 -1.28
C ILE A 171 -0.60 -20.33 -1.41
N PRO A 172 0.16 -21.42 -1.60
CA PRO A 172 1.62 -21.34 -1.76
C PRO A 172 2.01 -20.65 -3.06
N MET A 173 2.92 -19.66 -2.97
CA MET A 173 3.58 -19.06 -4.14
C MET A 173 4.86 -19.83 -4.48
N GLU A 174 4.71 -21.10 -4.87
CA GLU A 174 5.84 -21.93 -5.29
C GLU A 174 6.35 -21.53 -6.68
N GLY A 175 7.59 -21.93 -7.00
CA GLY A 175 8.17 -21.66 -8.30
C GLY A 175 9.64 -22.03 -8.41
N LYS A 176 10.19 -21.86 -9.60
CA LYS A 176 11.61 -22.11 -9.89
C LYS A 176 12.48 -20.97 -9.36
N ALA A 177 13.79 -21.17 -9.32
CA ALA A 177 14.74 -20.09 -9.12
C ALA A 177 14.43 -18.95 -10.10
N GLY A 178 14.38 -17.72 -9.61
CA GLY A 178 13.98 -16.57 -10.42
C GLY A 178 12.56 -16.08 -10.17
N THR A 179 11.70 -16.93 -9.60
CA THR A 179 10.28 -16.58 -9.38
C THR A 179 10.15 -15.30 -8.57
N VAL A 180 9.33 -14.38 -9.08
CA VAL A 180 8.98 -13.12 -8.43
C VAL A 180 7.47 -13.07 -8.24
N SER A 181 6.99 -12.77 -7.04
CA SER A 181 5.60 -12.36 -6.85
C SER A 181 5.49 -10.86 -6.67
N LEU A 182 4.56 -10.23 -7.39
CA LEU A 182 4.12 -8.86 -7.16
C LEU A 182 2.82 -8.93 -6.35
N THR A 183 2.82 -8.36 -5.16
CA THR A 183 1.66 -8.37 -4.25
C THR A 183 1.20 -6.96 -3.92
N HIS A 184 -0.10 -6.78 -3.71
CA HIS A 184 -0.64 -5.64 -2.99
C HIS A 184 -0.05 -5.61 -1.58
N PHE A 185 0.33 -4.43 -1.07
CA PHE A 185 0.99 -4.35 0.23
C PHE A 185 0.14 -4.85 1.40
N ASP A 186 -1.17 -4.69 1.34
CA ASP A 186 -2.06 -5.16 2.42
C ASP A 186 -2.53 -6.61 2.27
N VAL A 187 -2.11 -7.35 1.22
CA VAL A 187 -2.48 -8.79 1.13
C VAL A 187 -1.84 -9.57 2.28
N GLY A 188 -2.66 -10.37 2.95
CA GLY A 188 -2.23 -11.31 3.98
C GLY A 188 -1.30 -12.35 3.40
N HIS A 189 -0.29 -12.72 4.17
CA HIS A 189 0.69 -13.71 3.75
C HIS A 189 1.32 -14.42 4.95
N ALA A 190 1.89 -15.59 4.69
CA ALA A 190 2.52 -16.42 5.70
C ALA A 190 3.79 -17.06 5.16
N ALA A 191 4.84 -17.15 5.98
CA ALA A 191 5.96 -18.01 5.66
C ALA A 191 5.50 -19.48 5.73
N GLY A 192 5.71 -20.23 4.64
CA GLY A 192 5.48 -21.67 4.62
C GLY A 192 6.37 -22.43 5.59
N VAL A 193 6.16 -23.74 5.65
CA VAL A 193 6.90 -24.63 6.54
C VAL A 193 8.01 -25.31 5.75
N ASN A 194 9.27 -25.14 6.19
CA ASN A 194 10.41 -25.75 5.52
C ASN A 194 10.64 -27.18 6.05
N LEU A 195 10.31 -28.17 5.22
CA LEU A 195 10.43 -29.60 5.48
C LEU A 195 11.70 -30.22 4.87
N LEU A 196 12.48 -29.43 4.13
CA LEU A 196 13.71 -29.88 3.47
C LEU A 196 14.94 -29.55 4.31
N ASN A 197 16.02 -30.32 4.14
CA ASN A 197 17.27 -30.14 4.87
C ASN A 197 18.18 -29.05 4.25
N GLN A 198 17.58 -27.96 3.79
CA GLN A 198 18.28 -26.79 3.25
C GLN A 198 17.48 -25.52 3.56
N PRO A 199 18.12 -24.35 3.69
CA PRO A 199 17.40 -23.11 3.95
C PRO A 199 16.63 -22.61 2.73
N ARG A 200 15.59 -21.82 3.00
CA ARG A 200 14.84 -21.07 2.00
C ARG A 200 15.12 -19.58 2.13
N ASP A 201 15.64 -18.98 1.08
CA ASP A 201 15.90 -17.54 1.00
C ASP A 201 14.86 -16.84 0.13
N MET A 202 14.36 -15.71 0.61
CA MET A 202 13.46 -14.83 -0.15
C MET A 202 13.77 -13.39 0.21
N ILE A 203 13.82 -12.49 -0.78
CA ILE A 203 14.08 -11.06 -0.52
C ILE A 203 12.82 -10.27 -0.82
N LYS A 204 12.39 -9.49 0.17
CA LYS A 204 11.24 -8.59 0.08
C LYS A 204 11.69 -7.18 -0.26
N PHE A 205 11.06 -6.57 -1.25
CA PHE A 205 11.21 -5.16 -1.64
C PHE A 205 9.85 -4.47 -1.63
N ILE A 206 9.82 -3.18 -1.28
CA ILE A 206 8.59 -2.39 -1.24
C ILE A 206 8.67 -1.27 -2.28
N TYR A 207 7.54 -0.97 -2.91
CA TYR A 207 7.41 0.07 -3.91
C TYR A 207 6.19 0.94 -3.62
N VAL A 208 6.26 2.21 -4.00
CA VAL A 208 5.23 3.22 -3.72
C VAL A 208 4.76 3.84 -5.03
N ARG A 209 3.46 3.99 -5.19
CA ARG A 209 2.85 4.81 -6.23
C ARG A 209 3.19 6.27 -5.99
N ALA A 210 3.85 6.90 -6.96
CA ALA A 210 4.21 8.31 -6.83
C ALA A 210 3.11 9.26 -7.32
N SER A 211 2.28 8.83 -8.28
CA SER A 211 1.29 9.69 -8.92
C SER A 211 -0.03 8.95 -9.11
N GLU A 212 -1.12 9.70 -9.01
CA GLU A 212 -2.46 9.18 -9.23
C GLU A 212 -2.67 8.78 -10.70
N PRO A 213 -3.38 7.67 -10.95
CA PRO A 213 -3.70 7.24 -12.30
C PRO A 213 -4.55 8.29 -13.02
N THR A 214 -4.15 8.63 -14.25
CA THR A 214 -4.92 9.48 -15.18
C THR A 214 -5.29 8.75 -16.47
N ALA A 215 -4.68 7.58 -16.69
CA ALA A 215 -4.94 6.61 -17.74
C ALA A 215 -4.32 5.26 -17.29
N PRO A 216 -4.70 4.13 -17.93
CA PRO A 216 -4.03 2.86 -17.72
C PRO A 216 -2.50 2.95 -17.93
N SER A 217 -1.76 2.23 -17.08
CA SER A 217 -0.29 2.11 -17.17
C SER A 217 0.17 0.68 -17.47
N TRP A 218 -0.76 -0.16 -17.92
CA TRP A 218 -0.52 -1.53 -18.35
C TRP A 218 -0.89 -1.70 -19.84
N ASP A 219 -0.72 -2.90 -20.39
CA ASP A 219 -1.16 -3.21 -21.75
C ASP A 219 -2.69 -3.37 -21.78
N CYS A 220 -3.38 -2.22 -21.72
CA CYS A 220 -4.82 -2.15 -21.59
C CYS A 220 -5.51 -2.20 -22.95
N GLN A 221 -6.38 -3.19 -23.13
CA GLN A 221 -7.15 -3.40 -24.36
C GLN A 221 -8.64 -3.05 -24.16
N ASN A 222 -9.14 -3.10 -22.92
CA ASN A 222 -10.52 -2.79 -22.59
C ASN A 222 -10.63 -1.95 -21.31
N LEU A 223 -11.19 -0.74 -21.41
CA LEU A 223 -11.40 0.17 -20.27
C LEU A 223 -12.58 -0.22 -19.37
N GLN A 224 -13.37 -1.24 -19.73
CA GLN A 224 -14.50 -1.71 -18.93
C GLN A 224 -14.10 -2.94 -18.13
N TRP A 225 -14.51 -2.97 -16.86
CA TRP A 225 -14.28 -4.11 -15.99
C TRP A 225 -14.92 -5.39 -16.53
N GLN A 226 -14.18 -6.48 -16.43
CA GLN A 226 -14.67 -7.84 -16.55
C GLN A 226 -13.97 -8.68 -15.49
N ASN A 227 -14.67 -9.63 -14.88
CA ASN A 227 -14.05 -10.56 -13.96
C ASN A 227 -12.97 -11.39 -14.70
N PRO A 228 -11.82 -11.69 -14.07
CA PRO A 228 -10.81 -12.56 -14.66
C PRO A 228 -11.35 -13.99 -14.81
N ALA A 229 -10.70 -14.78 -15.66
CA ALA A 229 -11.10 -16.15 -15.97
C ALA A 229 -10.95 -17.09 -14.76
N ALA A 230 -9.96 -16.82 -13.89
CA ALA A 230 -9.74 -17.52 -12.64
C ALA A 230 -9.84 -16.52 -11.48
N ILE A 231 -10.51 -16.93 -10.41
CA ILE A 231 -10.67 -16.13 -9.18
C ILE A 231 -10.32 -17.06 -8.02
N GLU A 232 -9.34 -16.67 -7.21
CA GLU A 232 -8.91 -17.47 -6.05
C GLU A 232 -9.57 -17.01 -4.74
N THR A 233 -9.93 -15.73 -4.65
CA THR A 233 -10.67 -15.18 -3.50
C THR A 233 -12.06 -15.84 -3.34
N PRO A 234 -12.47 -16.18 -2.10
CA PRO A 234 -13.70 -16.92 -1.83
C PRO A 234 -14.99 -16.12 -2.06
N HIS A 235 -14.90 -14.79 -2.12
CA HIS A 235 -16.06 -13.91 -2.08
C HIS A 235 -16.08 -13.00 -3.31
N ASN A 236 -17.25 -12.95 -3.97
CA ASN A 236 -17.45 -12.04 -5.08
C ASN A 236 -17.60 -10.60 -4.57
N LEU A 237 -16.61 -9.76 -4.89
CA LEU A 237 -16.58 -8.34 -4.58
C LEU A 237 -16.49 -7.50 -5.87
N GLU A 238 -17.18 -7.88 -6.94
CA GLU A 238 -17.14 -7.22 -8.25
C GLU A 238 -17.37 -5.70 -8.20
N LEU A 239 -18.24 -5.22 -7.31
CA LEU A 239 -18.43 -3.78 -7.09
C LEU A 239 -17.12 -3.09 -6.67
N VAL A 240 -16.36 -3.72 -5.80
CA VAL A 240 -15.07 -3.21 -5.29
C VAL A 240 -14.01 -3.30 -6.39
N TRP A 241 -13.93 -4.43 -7.07
CA TRP A 241 -12.92 -4.67 -8.11
C TRP A 241 -13.10 -3.74 -9.31
N SER A 242 -14.33 -3.58 -9.79
CA SER A 242 -14.66 -2.63 -10.86
C SER A 242 -14.39 -1.18 -10.45
N HIS A 243 -14.58 -0.84 -9.17
CA HIS A 243 -14.20 0.48 -8.64
C HIS A 243 -12.69 0.71 -8.66
N MET A 244 -11.90 -0.29 -8.27
CA MET A 244 -10.43 -0.22 -8.36
C MET A 244 -9.96 -0.12 -9.80
N TRP A 245 -10.60 -0.86 -10.71
CA TRP A 245 -10.32 -0.81 -12.14
C TRP A 245 -10.57 0.58 -12.73
N ASP A 246 -11.73 1.17 -12.44
CA ASP A 246 -12.08 2.52 -12.89
C ASP A 246 -11.09 3.57 -12.36
N TRP A 247 -10.69 3.45 -11.09
CA TRP A 247 -9.62 4.28 -10.52
C TRP A 247 -8.30 4.12 -11.28
N LEU A 248 -7.83 2.88 -11.51
CA LEU A 248 -6.60 2.61 -12.26
C LEU A 248 -6.66 3.06 -13.73
N CYS A 249 -7.85 3.08 -14.33
CA CYS A 249 -8.11 3.66 -15.66
C CYS A 249 -8.09 5.20 -15.65
N GLY A 250 -7.97 5.84 -14.49
CA GLY A 250 -8.01 7.30 -14.33
C GLY A 250 -9.41 7.90 -14.42
N LYS A 251 -10.47 7.08 -14.30
CA LYS A 251 -11.86 7.57 -14.36
C LYS A 251 -12.18 8.37 -13.11
N ARG A 252 -12.85 9.51 -13.32
CA ARG A 252 -13.33 10.40 -12.27
C ARG A 252 -14.57 9.87 -11.56
N ASP A 253 -15.43 9.17 -12.31
CA ASP A 253 -16.52 8.39 -11.77
C ASP A 253 -16.04 6.93 -11.68
N ARG A 254 -15.88 6.44 -10.44
CA ARG A 254 -15.29 5.14 -10.14
C ARG A 254 -16.33 4.00 -10.12
N TYR A 255 -17.53 4.24 -10.63
CA TYR A 255 -18.62 3.25 -10.73
C TYR A 255 -19.11 3.06 -12.18
N GLU A 256 -18.37 3.58 -13.16
CA GLU A 256 -18.74 3.53 -14.57
C GLU A 256 -18.81 2.08 -15.06
N SER A 257 -17.78 1.29 -14.78
CA SER A 257 -17.74 -0.12 -15.17
C SER A 257 -18.86 -0.91 -14.51
N PHE A 258 -19.09 -0.70 -13.22
CA PHE A 258 -20.15 -1.36 -12.46
C PHE A 258 -21.54 -1.11 -13.07
N ARG A 259 -21.87 0.15 -13.37
CA ARG A 259 -23.17 0.48 -13.97
C ARG A 259 -23.32 -0.05 -15.41
N SER A 260 -22.21 -0.11 -16.15
CA SER A 260 -22.20 -0.60 -17.54
C SER A 260 -22.44 -2.11 -17.63
N ASN A 261 -22.09 -2.88 -16.60
CA ASN A 261 -22.37 -4.32 -16.52
C ASN A 261 -23.86 -4.65 -16.29
N GLY A 262 -24.75 -3.64 -16.26
CA GLY A 262 -26.17 -3.82 -16.45
C GLY A 262 -26.93 -4.37 -15.25
N VAL A 263 -26.62 -3.92 -14.04
CA VAL A 263 -27.34 -4.32 -12.82
C VAL A 263 -28.84 -3.99 -12.97
N GLN A 264 -29.64 -5.01 -13.27
CA GLN A 264 -31.10 -4.92 -13.42
C GLN A 264 -31.78 -4.95 -12.05
N SER A 265 -31.52 -3.97 -11.18
CA SER A 265 -32.25 -3.86 -9.92
C SER A 265 -33.48 -2.96 -10.08
N THR A 266 -34.62 -3.41 -9.55
CA THR A 266 -35.89 -2.67 -9.61
C THR A 266 -36.13 -1.98 -8.28
N LYS A 267 -36.50 -0.68 -8.32
CA LYS A 267 -36.73 0.16 -7.12
C LYS A 267 -37.68 -0.48 -6.09
N ASN A 268 -38.62 -1.31 -6.54
CA ASN A 268 -39.62 -1.99 -5.69
C ASN A 268 -39.05 -3.08 -4.75
N ARG A 269 -37.72 -3.26 -4.70
CA ARG A 269 -37.07 -4.33 -3.91
C ARG A 269 -36.16 -3.82 -2.78
N VAL A 270 -36.01 -2.50 -2.58
CA VAL A 270 -35.13 -1.94 -1.53
C VAL A 270 -35.40 -2.58 -0.16
N SER A 271 -36.65 -2.62 0.29
CA SER A 271 -37.00 -3.22 1.59
C SER A 271 -36.71 -4.72 1.67
N GLN A 272 -36.78 -5.45 0.55
CA GLN A 272 -36.41 -6.88 0.50
C GLN A 272 -34.89 -7.05 0.63
N TYR A 273 -34.12 -6.19 -0.04
CA TYR A 273 -32.67 -6.20 0.05
C TYR A 273 -32.20 -5.83 1.45
N ILE A 274 -32.80 -4.81 2.08
CA ILE A 274 -32.52 -4.45 3.48
C ILE A 274 -32.78 -5.65 4.41
N ALA A 275 -33.92 -6.35 4.24
CA ALA A 275 -34.21 -7.53 5.03
C ALA A 275 -33.19 -8.67 4.82
N ALA A 276 -32.61 -8.77 3.62
CA ALA A 276 -31.57 -9.74 3.30
C ALA A 276 -30.18 -9.39 3.85
N LEU A 277 -29.98 -8.21 4.45
CA LEU A 277 -28.71 -7.82 5.10
C LEU A 277 -28.54 -8.43 6.50
N GLY A 278 -29.60 -9.00 7.09
CA GLY A 278 -29.60 -9.53 8.45
C GLY A 278 -28.45 -10.51 8.73
N GLU A 279 -27.88 -10.45 9.94
CA GLU A 279 -26.77 -11.33 10.36
C GLU A 279 -27.15 -12.82 10.42
N ASP A 280 -28.45 -13.12 10.46
CA ASP A 280 -29.00 -14.48 10.39
C ASP A 280 -28.99 -15.07 8.97
N ARG A 281 -28.67 -14.26 7.96
CA ARG A 281 -28.64 -14.66 6.55
C ARG A 281 -27.25 -15.20 6.17
N ASP A 282 -27.23 -16.07 5.17
CA ASP A 282 -25.98 -16.55 4.58
C ASP A 282 -25.16 -15.40 3.98
N LEU A 283 -23.83 -15.46 4.09
CA LEU A 283 -22.96 -14.39 3.61
C LEU A 283 -23.11 -14.12 2.11
N ALA A 284 -23.30 -15.15 1.28
CA ALA A 284 -23.47 -14.97 -0.16
C ALA A 284 -24.79 -14.25 -0.49
N ASP A 285 -25.86 -14.54 0.26
CA ASP A 285 -27.14 -13.83 0.17
C ASP A 285 -26.98 -12.35 0.53
N ARG A 286 -26.25 -12.07 1.61
CA ARG A 286 -25.97 -10.71 2.10
C ARG A 286 -25.15 -9.93 1.07
N LEU A 287 -24.06 -10.50 0.55
CA LEU A 287 -23.22 -9.88 -0.49
C LEU A 287 -24.02 -9.57 -1.76
N ARG A 288 -24.89 -10.48 -2.20
CA ARG A 288 -25.79 -10.24 -3.33
C ARG A 288 -26.77 -9.09 -3.07
N ALA A 289 -27.35 -9.01 -1.88
CA ALA A 289 -28.24 -7.91 -1.52
C ALA A 289 -27.51 -6.56 -1.48
N ILE A 290 -26.28 -6.52 -0.94
CA ILE A 290 -25.42 -5.32 -0.93
C ILE A 290 -25.06 -4.87 -2.36
N TYR A 291 -24.76 -5.83 -3.25
CA TYR A 291 -24.48 -5.58 -4.67
C TYR A 291 -25.71 -5.03 -5.41
N ASP A 292 -26.88 -5.63 -5.20
CA ASP A 292 -28.14 -5.17 -5.81
C ASP A 292 -28.53 -3.76 -5.34
N LEU A 293 -28.29 -3.45 -4.06
CA LEU A 293 -28.47 -2.10 -3.50
C LEU A 293 -27.55 -1.08 -4.17
N ALA A 294 -26.30 -1.44 -4.46
CA ALA A 294 -25.40 -0.53 -5.18
C ALA A 294 -25.92 -0.21 -6.59
N GLY A 295 -26.52 -1.19 -7.27
CA GLY A 295 -27.11 -1.00 -8.60
C GLY A 295 -28.27 -0.01 -8.63
N LEU A 296 -28.96 0.19 -7.50
CA LEU A 296 -30.02 1.19 -7.36
C LEU A 296 -29.47 2.61 -7.15
N GLY A 297 -28.18 2.76 -6.81
CA GLY A 297 -27.56 4.05 -6.52
C GLY A 297 -28.34 4.84 -5.47
N SER A 298 -28.62 6.11 -5.75
CA SER A 298 -29.34 7.00 -4.81
C SER A 298 -30.75 6.51 -4.43
N ASP A 299 -31.38 5.65 -5.25
CA ASP A 299 -32.69 5.09 -4.93
C ASP A 299 -32.66 4.10 -3.75
N ALA A 300 -31.47 3.62 -3.36
CA ALA A 300 -31.27 2.78 -2.18
C ALA A 300 -31.00 3.57 -0.89
N ALA A 301 -31.28 4.88 -0.84
CA ALA A 301 -31.02 5.71 0.34
C ALA A 301 -31.66 5.17 1.64
N GLU A 302 -32.80 4.48 1.56
CA GLU A 302 -33.43 3.83 2.73
C GLU A 302 -32.56 2.74 3.37
N ALA A 303 -31.59 2.18 2.64
CA ALA A 303 -30.68 1.15 3.14
C ALA A 303 -29.47 1.70 3.89
N ILE A 304 -29.23 3.02 3.86
CA ILE A 304 -28.06 3.66 4.49
C ILE A 304 -27.89 3.27 5.96
N PRO A 305 -28.93 3.30 6.83
CA PRO A 305 -28.76 2.92 8.23
C PRO A 305 -28.32 1.47 8.41
N ALA A 306 -28.87 0.55 7.60
CA ALA A 306 -28.52 -0.87 7.66
C ALA A 306 -27.08 -1.11 7.17
N LEU A 307 -26.68 -0.48 6.06
CA LEU A 307 -25.31 -0.55 5.55
C LEU A 307 -24.28 0.06 6.52
N ILE A 308 -24.63 1.16 7.19
CA ILE A 308 -23.79 1.78 8.24
C ILE A 308 -23.59 0.87 9.44
N ALA A 309 -24.61 0.08 9.81
CA ALA A 309 -24.53 -0.86 10.92
C ALA A 309 -23.54 -2.01 10.65
N MET A 310 -23.35 -2.38 9.38
CA MET A 310 -22.40 -3.42 8.97
C MET A 310 -20.94 -2.98 9.11
N LEU A 311 -20.66 -1.67 9.09
CA LEU A 311 -19.30 -1.15 9.15
C LEU A 311 -18.58 -1.55 10.47
N ASP A 312 -17.26 -1.74 10.39
CA ASP A 312 -16.31 -2.18 11.43
C ASP A 312 -16.46 -3.57 12.06
N ASN A 313 -17.69 -4.05 12.30
CA ASN A 313 -17.92 -5.24 13.15
C ASN A 313 -18.39 -6.49 12.38
N ASP A 314 -18.85 -6.35 11.16
CA ASP A 314 -19.37 -7.46 10.35
C ASP A 314 -18.24 -8.29 9.70
N HIS A 315 -18.63 -9.33 8.97
CA HIS A 315 -17.74 -10.13 8.13
C HIS A 315 -16.92 -9.23 7.19
N GLN A 316 -15.62 -9.50 7.01
CA GLN A 316 -14.71 -8.61 6.27
C GLN A 316 -15.23 -8.32 4.85
N ALA A 317 -15.66 -9.34 4.10
CA ALA A 317 -16.24 -9.16 2.77
C ALA A 317 -17.54 -8.32 2.77
N ALA A 318 -18.44 -8.54 3.74
CA ALA A 318 -19.70 -7.80 3.84
C ALA A 318 -19.45 -6.32 4.19
N ARG A 319 -18.49 -6.05 5.07
CA ARG A 319 -18.01 -4.70 5.40
C ARG A 319 -17.51 -3.96 4.17
N VAL A 320 -16.57 -4.57 3.45
CA VAL A 320 -15.98 -3.95 2.25
C VAL A 320 -17.08 -3.70 1.21
N ALA A 321 -17.95 -4.68 0.94
CA ALA A 321 -19.07 -4.48 0.04
C ALA A 321 -19.97 -3.29 0.48
N ALA A 322 -20.30 -3.19 1.77
CA ALA A 322 -21.12 -2.10 2.30
C ALA A 322 -20.45 -0.72 2.14
N ILE A 323 -19.14 -0.62 2.31
CA ILE A 323 -18.36 0.62 2.06
C ILE A 323 -18.59 1.13 0.64
N TYR A 324 -18.41 0.26 -0.36
CA TYR A 324 -18.52 0.65 -1.76
C TYR A 324 -19.97 0.80 -2.22
N THR A 325 -20.93 0.10 -1.59
CA THR A 325 -22.36 0.35 -1.82
C THR A 325 -22.79 1.71 -1.28
N LEU A 326 -22.33 2.12 -0.10
CA LEU A 326 -22.55 3.48 0.41
C LEU A 326 -21.97 4.53 -0.53
N GLY A 327 -20.80 4.26 -1.12
CA GLY A 327 -20.23 5.10 -2.17
C GLY A 327 -21.07 5.17 -3.44
N ALA A 328 -21.66 4.05 -3.88
CA ALA A 328 -22.55 4.01 -5.04
C ALA A 328 -23.89 4.74 -4.79
N ILE A 329 -24.39 4.73 -3.54
CA ILE A 329 -25.57 5.51 -3.13
C ILE A 329 -25.26 7.02 -3.21
N GLY A 330 -24.03 7.42 -2.88
CA GLY A 330 -23.54 8.78 -3.08
C GLY A 330 -24.01 9.78 -2.02
N ASP A 331 -24.37 10.98 -2.45
CA ASP A 331 -24.64 12.16 -1.60
C ASP A 331 -25.53 11.90 -0.37
N PRO A 332 -26.64 11.12 -0.44
CA PRO A 332 -27.48 10.86 0.73
C PRO A 332 -26.74 10.17 1.89
N ALA A 333 -25.66 9.43 1.60
CA ALA A 333 -24.85 8.75 2.61
C ALA A 333 -23.84 9.68 3.31
N VAL A 334 -23.52 10.86 2.76
CA VAL A 334 -22.49 11.76 3.33
C VAL A 334 -22.84 12.18 4.77
N PRO A 335 -24.02 12.74 5.09
CA PRO A 335 -24.29 13.19 6.46
C PRO A 335 -24.27 12.06 7.50
N PRO A 336 -24.93 10.90 7.29
CA PRO A 336 -24.86 9.78 8.22
C PRO A 336 -23.43 9.22 8.43
N LEU A 337 -22.62 9.16 7.37
CA LEU A 337 -21.21 8.76 7.47
C LEU A 337 -20.37 9.75 8.27
N MET A 338 -20.62 11.05 8.11
CA MET A 338 -19.94 12.09 8.91
C MET A 338 -20.33 12.01 10.39
N GLU A 339 -21.59 11.75 10.71
CA GLU A 339 -22.02 11.54 12.09
C GLU A 339 -21.38 10.29 12.71
N ARG A 340 -21.28 9.19 11.94
CA ARG A 340 -20.55 7.99 12.35
C ARG A 340 -19.08 8.30 12.63
N LEU A 341 -18.42 9.06 11.75
CA LEU A 341 -17.02 9.43 11.92
C LEU A 341 -16.79 10.29 13.18
N LYS A 342 -17.68 11.26 13.44
CA LYS A 342 -17.64 12.06 14.68
C LYS A 342 -17.84 11.20 15.92
N ALA A 343 -18.78 10.26 15.89
CA ALA A 343 -19.01 9.33 16.99
C ALA A 343 -17.80 8.42 17.26
N ALA A 344 -17.11 7.96 16.21
CA ALA A 344 -15.87 7.22 16.34
C ALA A 344 -14.79 8.03 17.07
N GLY A 345 -14.61 9.31 16.71
CA GLY A 345 -13.65 10.18 17.39
C GLY A 345 -13.98 10.47 18.85
N GLN A 346 -15.26 10.46 19.24
CA GLN A 346 -15.66 10.57 20.64
C GLN A 346 -15.30 9.30 21.44
N ARG A 347 -15.47 8.12 20.85
CA ARG A 347 -15.10 6.84 21.48
C ARG A 347 -13.59 6.76 21.69
N GLU A 348 -12.80 7.15 20.70
CA GLU A 348 -11.34 7.12 20.77
C GLU A 348 -10.81 8.06 21.87
N ASN A 349 -11.37 9.27 21.96
CA ASN A 349 -11.01 10.21 23.04
C ASN A 349 -11.32 9.66 24.45
N ALA A 350 -12.31 8.78 24.58
CA ALA A 350 -12.66 8.15 25.86
C ALA A 350 -11.74 6.97 26.21
N HIS A 351 -11.08 6.36 25.22
CA HIS A 351 -10.20 5.21 25.38
C HIS A 351 -8.88 5.41 24.61
N PRO A 352 -7.99 6.30 25.08
CA PRO A 352 -6.75 6.64 24.39
C PRO A 352 -5.69 5.55 24.63
N VAL A 353 -5.92 4.34 24.13
CA VAL A 353 -4.80 3.44 23.85
C VAL A 353 -4.34 3.82 22.46
N PRO A 354 -3.19 4.50 22.30
CA PRO A 354 -2.76 4.87 20.99
C PRO A 354 -2.55 3.62 20.14
N GLU A 355 -3.30 3.50 19.05
CA GLU A 355 -2.99 2.56 17.97
C GLU A 355 -1.49 2.67 17.62
N PRO A 356 -0.83 1.60 17.17
CA PRO A 356 0.59 1.61 16.83
C PRO A 356 0.85 2.59 15.68
N TRP A 357 1.05 3.86 16.02
CA TRP A 357 1.18 4.95 15.04
C TRP A 357 2.63 5.10 14.58
N ASN A 358 3.55 4.80 15.49
CA ASN A 358 4.97 4.90 15.23
C ASN A 358 5.47 3.62 14.55
N GLU A 359 5.04 2.44 14.98
CA GLU A 359 5.28 1.18 14.26
C GLU A 359 4.00 0.38 14.07
N GLY A 360 3.57 0.14 12.83
CA GLY A 360 2.38 -0.66 12.58
C GLY A 360 1.66 -0.28 11.29
N ALA A 361 0.57 -0.98 11.01
CA ALA A 361 -0.42 -0.53 10.04
C ALA A 361 -1.66 -0.09 10.81
N ILE A 362 -2.21 1.07 10.45
CA ILE A 362 -3.38 1.66 11.08
C ILE A 362 -4.60 1.35 10.24
N SER A 363 -5.68 0.88 10.86
CA SER A 363 -6.96 0.73 10.17
C SER A 363 -7.76 2.01 10.32
N MET A 364 -8.03 2.71 9.22
CA MET A 364 -8.92 3.88 9.23
C MET A 364 -10.38 3.45 9.41
N GLU A 365 -11.23 4.41 9.77
CA GLU A 365 -12.66 4.18 9.89
C GLU A 365 -13.24 3.78 8.53
N ASP A 366 -14.12 2.78 8.52
CA ASP A 366 -14.82 2.39 7.28
C ASP A 366 -15.63 3.55 6.70
N ALA A 367 -16.12 4.44 7.57
CA ALA A 367 -16.79 5.66 7.16
C ALA A 367 -15.88 6.56 6.30
N ALA A 368 -14.59 6.64 6.60
CA ALA A 368 -13.63 7.43 5.82
C ALA A 368 -13.40 6.80 4.43
N HIS A 369 -13.30 5.47 4.35
CA HIS A 369 -13.26 4.77 3.07
C HIS A 369 -14.54 4.95 2.26
N ALA A 370 -15.72 4.92 2.90
CA ALA A 370 -17.00 5.13 2.23
C ALA A 370 -17.13 6.56 1.70
N LEU A 371 -16.75 7.57 2.50
CA LEU A 371 -16.70 8.98 2.07
C LEU A 371 -15.73 9.19 0.90
N THR A 372 -14.61 8.45 0.88
CA THR A 372 -13.68 8.42 -0.25
C THR A 372 -14.31 7.80 -1.49
N ALA A 373 -15.08 6.71 -1.34
CA ALA A 373 -15.76 6.05 -2.43
C ALA A 373 -16.89 6.92 -3.04
N ILE A 374 -17.59 7.71 -2.21
CA ILE A 374 -18.58 8.72 -2.68
C ILE A 374 -17.93 9.75 -3.61
N GLY A 375 -16.67 10.14 -3.37
CA GLY A 375 -15.95 11.04 -4.24
C GLY A 375 -16.13 12.53 -3.89
N ARG A 376 -16.20 13.37 -4.93
CA ARG A 376 -16.13 14.85 -4.82
C ARG A 376 -17.15 15.46 -3.86
N SER A 377 -18.35 14.90 -3.73
CA SER A 377 -19.40 15.46 -2.88
C SER A 377 -19.11 15.34 -1.39
N ALA A 378 -18.23 14.43 -0.96
CA ALA A 378 -17.78 14.33 0.42
C ALA A 378 -16.74 15.42 0.80
N VAL A 379 -16.09 16.05 -0.19
CA VAL A 379 -14.97 17.00 0.04
C VAL A 379 -15.34 18.14 0.98
N PRO A 380 -16.48 18.85 0.85
CA PRO A 380 -16.80 19.96 1.75
C PRO A 380 -16.92 19.51 3.21
N ALA A 381 -17.62 18.40 3.48
CA ALA A 381 -17.83 17.89 4.83
C ALA A 381 -16.53 17.37 5.46
N LEU A 382 -15.69 16.67 4.68
CA LEU A 382 -14.36 16.25 5.11
C LEU A 382 -13.45 17.46 5.39
N THR A 383 -13.55 18.53 4.60
CA THR A 383 -12.78 19.77 4.79
C THR A 383 -13.17 20.48 6.08
N GLU A 384 -14.45 20.48 6.45
CA GLU A 384 -14.91 20.97 7.76
C GLU A 384 -14.36 20.09 8.90
N ALA A 385 -14.35 18.77 8.73
CA ALA A 385 -13.89 17.83 9.75
C ALA A 385 -12.39 17.95 10.11
N LEU A 386 -11.57 18.59 9.26
CA LEU A 386 -10.18 18.96 9.58
C LEU A 386 -10.08 19.93 10.77
N GLU A 387 -11.16 20.63 11.13
CA GLU A 387 -11.21 21.57 12.26
C GLU A 387 -11.86 20.94 13.51
N SER A 388 -12.13 19.63 13.49
CA SER A 388 -12.70 18.91 14.63
C SER A 388 -11.79 18.97 15.84
N SER A 389 -12.39 19.08 17.04
CA SER A 389 -11.67 18.95 18.30
C SER A 389 -11.12 17.54 18.53
N SER A 390 -11.72 16.52 17.92
CA SER A 390 -11.21 15.14 17.97
C SER A 390 -10.06 14.94 16.98
N GLU A 391 -8.91 14.54 17.50
CA GLU A 391 -7.73 14.17 16.71
C GLU A 391 -8.05 13.07 15.70
N TRP A 392 -8.78 12.04 16.10
CA TRP A 392 -9.14 10.90 15.25
C TRP A 392 -10.00 11.31 14.05
N VAL A 393 -10.91 12.28 14.24
CA VAL A 393 -11.70 12.84 13.15
C VAL A 393 -10.81 13.60 12.16
N ARG A 394 -9.86 14.41 12.66
CA ARG A 394 -8.91 15.14 11.79
C ARG A 394 -8.01 14.19 10.99
N ILE A 395 -7.55 13.11 11.61
CA ILE A 395 -6.76 12.04 10.97
C ILE A 395 -7.55 11.42 9.82
N ASN A 396 -8.75 10.90 10.10
CA ASN A 396 -9.57 10.22 9.10
C ASN A 396 -10.02 11.16 7.97
N ALA A 397 -10.32 12.42 8.30
CA ALA A 397 -10.64 13.44 7.30
C ALA A 397 -9.44 13.72 6.39
N SER A 398 -8.24 13.87 6.96
CA SER A 398 -7.00 14.07 6.20
C SER A 398 -6.70 12.89 5.27
N PHE A 399 -6.86 11.67 5.79
CA PHE A 399 -6.73 10.43 5.03
C PHE A 399 -7.70 10.39 3.83
N ALA A 400 -9.00 10.54 4.09
CA ALA A 400 -10.02 10.48 3.05
C ALA A 400 -9.81 11.56 1.96
N LEU A 401 -9.45 12.79 2.35
CA LEU A 401 -9.12 13.85 1.40
C LEU A 401 -7.88 13.50 0.54
N GLY A 402 -6.90 12.80 1.09
CA GLY A 402 -5.73 12.34 0.35
C GLY A 402 -6.07 11.26 -0.68
N GLU A 403 -6.96 10.32 -0.33
CA GLU A 403 -7.42 9.25 -1.22
C GLU A 403 -8.40 9.74 -2.30
N LEU A 404 -9.03 10.89 -2.07
CA LEU A 404 -9.80 11.65 -3.06
C LEU A 404 -8.93 12.41 -4.06
N ASP A 405 -7.61 12.37 -3.90
CA ASP A 405 -6.66 12.99 -4.83
C ASP A 405 -6.98 14.48 -5.14
N SER A 406 -6.67 14.89 -6.35
CA SER A 406 -7.09 16.15 -6.95
C SER A 406 -8.57 16.53 -6.84
N HIS A 407 -9.51 15.62 -6.52
CA HIS A 407 -10.87 16.05 -6.16
C HIS A 407 -10.90 16.92 -4.89
N ALA A 408 -9.95 16.73 -3.98
CA ALA A 408 -9.79 17.46 -2.74
C ALA A 408 -8.91 18.73 -2.85
N ALA A 409 -8.61 19.21 -4.06
CA ALA A 409 -7.76 20.40 -4.25
C ALA A 409 -8.25 21.65 -3.50
N SER A 410 -9.57 21.79 -3.29
CA SER A 410 -10.15 22.89 -2.50
C SER A 410 -9.78 22.83 -1.00
N SER A 411 -9.31 21.68 -0.51
CA SER A 411 -8.99 21.44 0.90
C SER A 411 -7.52 21.72 1.22
N VAL A 412 -6.68 22.00 0.21
CA VAL A 412 -5.23 22.21 0.35
C VAL A 412 -4.90 23.25 1.40
N SER A 413 -5.63 24.37 1.45
CA SER A 413 -5.39 25.41 2.46
C SER A 413 -5.61 24.91 3.89
N LYS A 414 -6.64 24.10 4.13
CA LYS A 414 -6.93 23.55 5.47
C LYS A 414 -5.96 22.41 5.83
N LEU A 415 -5.63 21.53 4.90
CA LEU A 415 -4.60 20.51 5.09
C LEU A 415 -3.22 21.13 5.38
N THR A 416 -2.90 22.26 4.75
CA THR A 416 -1.67 23.02 5.04
C THR A 416 -1.65 23.55 6.48
N ALA A 417 -2.82 23.94 7.02
CA ALA A 417 -2.93 24.33 8.43
C ALA A 417 -2.69 23.14 9.37
N CYS A 418 -3.16 21.94 9.02
CA CYS A 418 -2.91 20.70 9.77
C CYS A 418 -1.43 20.32 9.89
N LEU A 419 -0.53 20.85 9.04
CA LEU A 419 0.93 20.68 9.21
C LEU A 419 1.49 21.39 10.47
N LYS A 420 0.68 22.22 11.13
CA LYS A 420 1.01 22.91 12.39
C LYS A 420 0.27 22.32 13.59
N ASP A 421 -0.47 21.22 13.42
CA ASP A 421 -1.18 20.56 14.51
C ASP A 421 -0.20 20.13 15.62
N ASP A 422 -0.70 20.10 16.85
CA ASP A 422 0.05 19.62 18.01
C ASP A 422 0.27 18.10 17.93
N SER A 423 -0.68 17.37 17.34
CA SER A 423 -0.53 15.94 17.09
C SER A 423 0.34 15.67 15.87
N HIS A 424 1.46 14.98 16.09
CA HIS A 424 2.29 14.42 15.02
C HIS A 424 1.52 13.49 14.07
N ARG A 425 0.43 12.86 14.55
CA ARG A 425 -0.41 11.96 13.76
C ARG A 425 -1.19 12.72 12.70
N VAL A 426 -1.79 13.85 13.09
CA VAL A 426 -2.46 14.75 12.17
C VAL A 426 -1.46 15.34 11.18
N VAL A 427 -0.28 15.79 11.65
CA VAL A 427 0.80 16.30 10.78
C VAL A 427 1.21 15.28 9.72
N ARG A 428 1.45 14.02 10.11
CA ARG A 428 1.85 12.94 9.18
C ARG A 428 0.76 12.62 8.16
N THR A 429 -0.49 12.49 8.60
CA THR A 429 -1.60 12.18 7.69
C THR A 429 -1.88 13.34 6.73
N ALA A 430 -1.79 14.59 7.18
CA ALA A 430 -1.90 15.78 6.32
C ALA A 430 -0.74 15.89 5.33
N THR A 431 0.48 15.54 5.75
CA THR A 431 1.67 15.49 4.88
C THR A 431 1.47 14.49 3.73
N ASP A 432 1.00 13.28 4.05
CA ASP A 432 0.70 12.26 3.04
C ASP A 432 -0.42 12.68 2.09
N SER A 433 -1.46 13.33 2.63
CA SER A 433 -2.60 13.86 1.87
C SER A 433 -2.18 14.93 0.86
N LEU A 434 -1.38 15.91 1.29
CA LEU A 434 -0.83 16.94 0.40
C LEU A 434 0.10 16.34 -0.67
N GLY A 435 0.87 15.31 -0.30
CA GLY A 435 1.68 14.53 -1.23
C GLY A 435 0.87 13.70 -2.23
N SER A 436 -0.42 13.41 -1.98
CA SER A 436 -1.34 12.78 -2.95
C SER A 436 -2.05 13.80 -3.83
N ILE A 437 -2.43 14.96 -3.29
CA ILE A 437 -3.19 15.97 -4.02
C ILE A 437 -2.32 16.67 -5.05
N HIS A 438 -1.06 17.00 -4.73
CA HIS A 438 -0.10 17.76 -5.56
C HIS A 438 -0.51 19.21 -5.89
N GLN A 439 -1.77 19.49 -6.25
CA GLN A 439 -2.18 20.84 -6.66
C GLN A 439 -1.94 21.85 -5.55
N GLY A 440 -1.37 23.00 -5.92
CA GLY A 440 -1.01 24.05 -4.97
C GLY A 440 0.29 23.79 -4.20
N ALA A 441 1.14 22.84 -4.63
CA ALA A 441 2.43 22.54 -3.98
C ALA A 441 3.22 23.76 -3.49
N ALA A 442 3.34 24.78 -4.33
CA ALA A 442 4.03 26.03 -3.99
C ALA A 442 3.55 26.69 -2.68
N THR A 443 2.26 26.54 -2.30
CA THR A 443 1.72 27.14 -1.08
C THR A 443 2.09 26.38 0.19
N PHE A 444 2.36 25.07 0.09
CA PHE A 444 2.64 24.21 1.25
C PHE A 444 4.08 23.69 1.32
N ILE A 445 4.89 23.84 0.26
CA ILE A 445 6.32 23.48 0.27
C ILE A 445 7.08 24.12 1.44
N PRO A 446 6.93 25.42 1.77
CA PRO A 446 7.63 25.98 2.93
C PRO A 446 7.23 25.31 4.25
N HIS A 447 5.99 24.82 4.34
CA HIS A 447 5.46 24.17 5.53
C HIS A 447 5.98 22.73 5.67
N LEU A 448 6.06 21.98 4.57
CA LEU A 448 6.72 20.67 4.53
C LEU A 448 8.23 20.78 4.76
N SER A 449 8.87 21.83 4.23
CA SER A 449 10.31 22.06 4.40
C SER A 449 10.66 22.27 5.87
N ARG A 450 9.81 22.99 6.60
CA ARG A 450 9.94 23.14 8.05
C ARG A 450 9.94 21.78 8.77
N LEU A 451 9.13 20.81 8.35
CA LEU A 451 9.07 19.48 8.98
C LEU A 451 10.41 18.73 8.92
N LEU A 452 11.25 18.98 7.91
CA LEU A 452 12.59 18.39 7.79
C LEU A 452 13.62 19.03 8.74
N THR A 453 13.37 20.26 9.20
CA THR A 453 14.37 21.05 9.94
C THR A 453 13.97 21.38 11.36
N GLU A 454 12.67 21.33 11.67
CA GLU A 454 12.18 21.73 12.98
C GLU A 454 12.54 20.72 14.04
N ASN A 455 12.80 21.24 15.24
CA ASN A 455 13.09 20.43 16.41
C ASN A 455 11.97 20.57 17.44
N ARG A 456 11.17 19.51 17.59
CA ARG A 456 10.06 19.43 18.54
C ARG A 456 10.40 18.44 19.64
N VAL A 457 10.59 18.95 20.86
CA VAL A 457 11.06 18.16 22.01
C VAL A 457 10.08 17.04 22.38
N ASP A 458 8.79 17.27 22.18
CA ASP A 458 7.72 16.28 22.34
C ASP A 458 7.77 15.13 21.33
N TRP A 459 8.59 15.22 20.29
CA TRP A 459 8.76 14.17 19.27
C TRP A 459 10.05 13.37 19.43
N HIS A 460 10.80 13.58 20.51
CA HIS A 460 12.07 12.88 20.80
C HIS A 460 11.88 11.52 21.47
N GLU A 461 10.64 11.12 21.76
CA GLU A 461 10.36 9.79 22.28
C GLU A 461 10.84 8.73 21.28
N GLU A 462 11.82 7.94 21.72
CA GLU A 462 12.35 6.80 20.98
C GLU A 462 11.40 5.63 21.07
N GLU A 463 11.21 4.98 19.94
CA GLU A 463 10.30 3.85 19.79
C GLU A 463 11.08 2.57 19.50
N ARG A 464 10.33 1.51 19.20
CA ARG A 464 10.90 0.25 18.73
C ARG A 464 11.80 0.55 17.51
N ARG A 465 13.02 -0.03 17.54
CA ARG A 465 14.14 0.18 16.59
C ARG A 465 14.92 1.50 16.71
N GLY A 466 14.69 2.31 17.75
CA GLY A 466 15.52 3.48 18.07
C GLY A 466 15.26 4.70 17.18
N TRP A 467 14.14 4.71 16.44
CA TRP A 467 13.67 5.90 15.74
C TRP A 467 12.77 6.71 16.65
N THR A 468 12.86 8.03 16.52
CA THR A 468 11.98 8.96 17.20
C THR A 468 10.75 9.29 16.35
N THR A 469 9.69 9.78 16.98
CA THR A 469 8.56 10.37 16.25
C THR A 469 9.03 11.45 15.26
N GLN A 470 10.06 12.22 15.63
CA GLN A 470 10.64 13.24 14.76
C GLN A 470 11.25 12.64 13.49
N ASP A 471 11.99 11.53 13.59
CA ASP A 471 12.56 10.84 12.43
C ASP A 471 11.47 10.38 11.45
N GLN A 472 10.34 9.93 11.98
CA GLN A 472 9.20 9.48 11.19
C GLN A 472 8.50 10.65 10.51
N VAL A 473 8.32 11.78 11.18
CA VAL A 473 7.78 13.01 10.56
C VAL A 473 8.69 13.49 9.43
N ARG A 474 10.02 13.48 9.63
CA ARG A 474 10.98 13.83 8.58
C ARG A 474 10.92 12.84 7.41
N THR A 475 10.76 11.55 7.69
CA THR A 475 10.59 10.51 6.66
C THR A 475 9.30 10.71 5.86
N ASN A 476 8.18 11.02 6.52
CA ASN A 476 6.91 11.39 5.88
C ASN A 476 7.10 12.60 4.94
N ALA A 477 7.76 13.66 5.42
CA ALA A 477 7.99 14.88 4.64
C ALA A 477 8.89 14.62 3.42
N ALA A 478 10.00 13.90 3.61
CA ALA A 478 10.90 13.52 2.51
C ALA A 478 10.17 12.70 1.44
N MET A 479 9.37 11.71 1.85
CA MET A 479 8.59 10.90 0.92
C MET A 479 7.49 11.72 0.21
N ALA A 480 6.86 12.69 0.89
CA ALA A 480 5.92 13.61 0.25
C ALA A 480 6.60 14.45 -0.85
N PHE A 481 7.82 14.96 -0.61
CA PHE A 481 8.62 15.61 -1.66
C PHE A 481 8.96 14.67 -2.81
N THR A 482 9.28 13.40 -2.51
CA THR A 482 9.50 12.40 -3.56
C THR A 482 8.26 12.24 -4.45
N ARG A 483 7.05 12.18 -3.87
CA ARG A 483 5.80 12.06 -4.63
C ARG A 483 5.55 13.30 -5.51
N LEU A 484 5.70 14.50 -4.95
CA LEU A 484 5.54 15.77 -5.66
C LEU A 484 6.46 15.89 -6.90
N GLY A 485 7.64 15.28 -6.87
CA GLY A 485 8.57 15.30 -8.00
C GLY A 485 8.96 16.72 -8.39
N LYS A 486 8.73 17.12 -9.65
CA LYS A 486 9.07 18.47 -10.14
C LYS A 486 8.38 19.60 -9.38
N ASP A 487 7.20 19.34 -8.83
CA ASP A 487 6.48 20.33 -8.04
C ASP A 487 7.23 20.68 -6.75
N ALA A 488 8.12 19.82 -6.26
CA ALA A 488 8.97 20.05 -5.08
C ALA A 488 10.20 20.93 -5.33
N ALA A 489 10.37 21.54 -6.52
CA ALA A 489 11.57 22.33 -6.85
C ALA A 489 11.88 23.45 -5.83
N GLY A 490 10.87 24.02 -5.18
CA GLY A 490 11.07 25.02 -4.12
C GLY A 490 11.67 24.49 -2.81
N ALA A 491 11.94 23.19 -2.71
CA ALA A 491 12.50 22.52 -1.53
C ALA A 491 13.94 22.03 -1.72
N GLU A 492 14.61 22.32 -2.86
CA GLU A 492 15.95 21.82 -3.14
C GLU A 492 16.95 22.09 -2.01
N ASP A 493 16.99 23.32 -1.50
CA ASP A 493 17.93 23.70 -0.44
C ASP A 493 17.79 22.81 0.80
N VAL A 494 16.56 22.59 1.28
CA VAL A 494 16.34 21.73 2.45
C VAL A 494 16.59 20.26 2.15
N LEU A 495 16.31 19.82 0.92
CA LEU A 495 16.57 18.44 0.49
C LEU A 495 18.06 18.16 0.38
N PHE A 496 18.90 19.13 0.00
CA PHE A 496 20.36 18.97 0.04
C PHE A 496 20.86 18.69 1.45
N HIS A 497 20.32 19.37 2.45
CA HIS A 497 20.68 19.14 3.85
C HIS A 497 20.14 17.80 4.35
N ALA A 498 18.96 17.39 3.89
CA ALA A 498 18.34 16.13 4.26
C ALA A 498 19.05 14.89 3.70
N LEU A 499 19.95 15.03 2.72
CA LEU A 499 20.81 13.93 2.27
C LEU A 499 21.70 13.37 3.40
N ASP A 500 22.12 14.24 4.32
CA ASP A 500 22.99 13.90 5.46
C ASP A 500 22.19 13.65 6.76
N ASP A 501 20.87 13.44 6.67
CA ASP A 501 20.03 13.18 7.85
C ASP A 501 20.46 11.90 8.58
N SER A 502 20.43 11.92 9.91
CA SER A 502 20.81 10.77 10.75
C SER A 502 19.89 9.56 10.54
N CYS A 503 18.65 9.77 10.12
CA CYS A 503 17.76 8.71 9.69
C CYS A 503 17.98 8.42 8.20
N GLY A 504 18.65 7.31 7.87
CA GLY A 504 18.97 6.96 6.48
C GLY A 504 17.77 6.84 5.52
N HIS A 505 16.53 6.67 6.03
CA HIS A 505 15.34 6.72 5.17
C HIS A 505 15.05 8.15 4.67
N VAL A 506 15.30 9.18 5.49
CA VAL A 506 15.16 10.58 5.10
C VAL A 506 16.14 10.89 3.96
N GLY A 507 17.42 10.55 4.12
CA GLY A 507 18.43 10.74 3.07
C GLY A 507 18.10 10.00 1.77
N ALA A 508 17.61 8.76 1.86
CA ALA A 508 17.18 7.99 0.68
C ALA A 508 16.01 8.64 -0.06
N PHE A 509 14.96 9.08 0.66
CA PHE A 509 13.82 9.77 0.04
C PHE A 509 14.20 11.18 -0.47
N ALA A 510 15.09 11.89 0.21
CA ALA A 510 15.61 13.18 -0.23
C ALA A 510 16.39 13.04 -1.55
N MET A 511 17.25 12.02 -1.65
CA MET A 511 17.93 11.66 -2.90
C MET A 511 16.94 11.39 -4.03
N ASP A 512 15.90 10.59 -3.77
CA ASP A 512 14.87 10.32 -4.78
C ASP A 512 14.03 11.54 -5.13
N ALA A 513 13.74 12.43 -4.17
CA ALA A 513 13.06 13.70 -4.42
C ALA A 513 13.89 14.59 -5.34
N LEU A 514 15.18 14.78 -5.04
CA LEU A 514 16.11 15.54 -5.89
C LEU A 514 16.24 14.94 -7.29
N ARG A 515 16.34 13.61 -7.39
CA ARG A 515 16.36 12.91 -8.69
C ARG A 515 15.10 13.19 -9.52
N ARG A 516 13.94 13.35 -8.89
CA ARG A 516 12.65 13.61 -9.56
C ARG A 516 12.38 15.09 -9.82
N ILE A 517 12.96 15.99 -9.02
CA ILE A 517 13.00 17.43 -9.31
C ILE A 517 13.83 17.67 -10.58
N ASP A 518 14.94 16.94 -10.72
CA ASP A 518 15.72 16.82 -11.96
C ASP A 518 16.35 18.14 -12.46
N SER A 519 16.63 19.08 -11.54
CA SER A 519 17.42 20.28 -11.86
C SER A 519 18.92 19.97 -11.98
N PRO A 520 19.72 20.83 -12.62
CA PRO A 520 21.18 20.66 -12.67
C PRO A 520 21.83 20.53 -11.28
N ALA A 521 21.40 21.33 -10.30
CA ALA A 521 21.91 21.27 -8.94
C ALA A 521 21.50 19.97 -8.25
N ALA A 522 20.24 19.56 -8.39
CA ALA A 522 19.73 18.30 -7.86
C ALA A 522 20.49 17.09 -8.40
N ARG A 523 20.74 17.02 -9.72
CA ARG A 523 21.53 15.95 -10.34
C ARG A 523 22.96 15.92 -9.79
N GLN A 524 23.59 17.08 -9.65
CA GLN A 524 24.95 17.17 -9.12
C GLN A 524 25.02 16.71 -7.66
N ALA A 525 24.07 17.12 -6.82
CA ALA A 525 23.98 16.71 -5.43
C ALA A 525 23.76 15.20 -5.28
N VAL A 526 22.85 14.61 -6.05
CA VAL A 526 22.62 13.16 -6.07
C VAL A 526 23.88 12.40 -6.49
N MET A 527 24.58 12.86 -7.53
CA MET A 527 25.84 12.22 -7.96
C MET A 527 26.93 12.30 -6.88
N ALA A 528 27.11 13.46 -6.25
CA ALA A 528 28.07 13.64 -5.17
C ALA A 528 27.75 12.76 -3.95
N TYR A 529 26.47 12.68 -3.56
CA TYR A 529 26.00 11.80 -2.49
C TYR A 529 26.29 10.33 -2.81
N LEU A 530 25.94 9.86 -4.01
CA LEU A 530 26.21 8.48 -4.43
C LEU A 530 27.71 8.17 -4.54
N GLU A 531 28.55 9.14 -4.93
CA GLU A 531 30.00 9.01 -4.96
C GLU A 531 30.60 8.81 -3.57
N ALA A 532 30.08 9.50 -2.55
CA ALA A 532 30.52 9.36 -1.17
C ALA A 532 30.11 8.01 -0.54
N GLN A 533 29.08 7.35 -1.07
CA GLN A 533 28.53 6.09 -0.55
C GLN A 533 29.08 4.85 -1.29
N ARG A 534 30.10 5.00 -2.16
CA ARG A 534 30.67 3.88 -2.90
C ARG A 534 31.49 2.97 -1.98
N TRP A 535 31.33 1.66 -2.19
CA TRP A 535 32.08 0.63 -1.50
C TRP A 535 33.11 -0.01 -2.44
N ASP A 536 34.36 -0.17 -1.99
CA ASP A 536 35.42 -0.89 -2.71
C ASP A 536 35.60 -2.29 -2.11
N GLU A 537 35.00 -3.28 -2.75
CA GLU A 537 35.05 -4.68 -2.33
C GLU A 537 36.40 -5.37 -2.59
N SER A 538 37.34 -4.72 -3.28
CA SER A 538 38.65 -5.32 -3.61
C SER A 538 39.65 -5.28 -2.46
N ILE A 539 39.39 -4.47 -1.43
CA ILE A 539 40.35 -4.15 -0.37
C ILE A 539 40.38 -5.26 0.70
N THR A 540 39.26 -5.94 0.99
CA THR A 540 39.21 -7.04 1.96
C THR A 540 38.34 -8.20 1.47
N LYS A 541 38.81 -9.45 1.67
CA LYS A 541 37.99 -10.65 1.42
C LYS A 541 36.92 -10.83 2.50
N ASP A 542 37.21 -10.38 3.70
CA ASP A 542 36.29 -10.42 4.82
C ASP A 542 35.34 -9.22 4.70
N ARG A 543 34.09 -9.50 4.33
CA ARG A 543 32.98 -8.54 4.17
C ARG A 543 32.48 -8.05 5.54
N GLN A 544 33.37 -7.44 6.33
CA GLN A 544 33.01 -6.79 7.59
C GLN A 544 32.29 -5.49 7.24
N PHE A 545 31.06 -5.35 7.73
CA PHE A 545 30.09 -4.24 7.53
C PHE A 545 29.08 -4.43 6.39
#